data_AF-A0A2S6B5X0-F1
#
_entry.id   AF-A0A2S6B5X0-F1
#
_cell.length_a   1.000
_cell.length_b   1.000
_cell.length_c   1.000
_cell.angle_alpha   90.00
_cell.angle_beta   90.00
_cell.angle_gamma   90.00
#
_symmetry.space_group_name_H-M   'P 1'
#
loop_
_entity.id
_entity.type
_entity.pdbx_description
1 polymer ?
#
loop_
_entity_poly.entity_id
_entity_poly.type
_entity_poly.pdbx_seq_one_letter_code
_entity_poly.pdbx_strand_id
1 'polypeptide(L)'
;MRQEQFVARHQAEWLAFESWLMARGESARRARKERNTGAMTDEDVPARYRRICQQLALARARGYSPVVVDRLQALMQQGHGVLYRTPAPRWQRAARFLLADFPRLVRSEAGCMVVAAVAFVFPLVLMFVLLQLRPELVYSLASPEQVAMYERMYDPSDPQHALGRESGTDWQMFGVYIWNNISIGLKTFAGGLVAGVGALVVLIANGIGIGTVFGHLQQIGYGDPLWRFVCGHAPFELTALVLAGGAGLRLGLALIAPGRHRRIDALAIAGAKGARLCLGVAFMLLVAAFIEAFWSSTQSIPAVVKYSVSGVLWTLVALWLCFGGRGVVDED
;
A
#
# COMPACT_ATOMS: atom_id res chain seq x y z
N MET A 1 19.58 -26.58 49.25
CA MET A 1 19.61 -27.75 48.36
C MET A 1 20.97 -27.78 47.67
N ARG A 2 21.69 -28.91 47.76
CA ARG A 2 22.99 -29.10 47.08
C ARG A 2 22.79 -29.20 45.57
N GLN A 3 23.82 -28.90 44.78
CA GLN A 3 23.73 -28.89 43.31
C GLN A 3 23.23 -30.21 42.73
N GLU A 4 23.75 -31.35 43.21
CA GLU A 4 23.35 -32.68 42.73
C GLU A 4 21.85 -32.94 42.91
N GLN A 5 21.29 -32.53 44.05
CA GLN A 5 19.85 -32.64 44.33
C GLN A 5 19.03 -31.70 43.44
N PHE A 6 19.55 -30.51 43.14
CA PHE A 6 18.91 -29.57 42.21
C PHE A 6 18.85 -30.16 40.80
N VAL A 7 19.96 -30.71 40.31
CA VAL A 7 20.05 -31.35 38.99
C VAL A 7 19.12 -32.55 38.94
N ALA A 8 19.22 -33.49 39.89
CA ALA A 8 18.38 -34.69 39.92
C ALA A 8 16.87 -34.36 39.93
N ARG A 9 16.48 -33.27 40.61
CA ARG A 9 15.08 -32.83 40.69
C ARG A 9 14.54 -32.24 39.39
N HIS A 10 15.36 -31.48 38.64
CA HIS A 10 14.90 -30.68 37.50
C HIS A 10 15.34 -31.24 36.14
N GLN A 11 16.23 -32.22 36.09
CA GLN A 11 16.77 -32.78 34.84
C GLN A 11 15.69 -33.33 33.90
N ALA A 12 14.66 -34.01 34.43
CA ALA A 12 13.55 -34.52 33.61
C ALA A 12 12.77 -33.38 32.93
N GLU A 13 12.61 -32.24 33.61
CA GLU A 13 11.96 -31.05 33.08
C GLU A 13 12.81 -30.41 31.97
N TRP A 14 14.12 -30.34 32.17
CA TRP A 14 15.07 -29.81 31.17
C TRP A 14 15.07 -30.63 29.90
N LEU A 15 15.10 -31.97 30.02
CA LEU A 15 15.06 -32.88 28.88
C LEU A 15 13.73 -32.78 28.11
N ALA A 16 12.60 -32.67 28.81
CA ALA A 16 11.30 -32.47 28.16
C ALA A 16 11.26 -31.15 27.38
N PHE A 17 11.78 -30.06 27.94
CA PHE A 17 11.86 -28.77 27.25
C PHE A 17 12.81 -28.80 26.06
N GLU A 18 13.97 -29.44 26.20
CA GLU A 18 14.96 -29.63 25.15
C GLU A 18 14.41 -30.44 23.96
N SER A 19 13.73 -31.56 24.24
CA SER A 19 13.08 -32.36 23.18
C SER A 19 12.01 -31.58 22.43
N TRP A 20 11.24 -30.75 23.13
CA TRP A 20 10.27 -29.86 22.51
C TRP A 20 10.94 -28.78 21.65
N LEU A 21 12.04 -28.20 22.11
CA LEU A 21 12.82 -27.24 21.33
C LEU A 21 13.37 -27.85 20.05
N MET A 22 13.82 -29.11 20.08
CA MET A 22 14.25 -29.79 18.85
C MET A 22 13.08 -30.00 17.88
N ALA A 23 11.91 -30.41 18.38
CA ALA A 23 10.74 -30.64 17.54
C ALA A 23 10.13 -29.34 16.96
N ARG A 24 10.21 -28.22 17.68
CA ARG A 24 9.52 -26.96 17.33
C ARG A 24 10.44 -25.81 16.91
N GLY A 25 11.73 -25.89 17.21
CA GLY A 25 12.71 -24.81 16.99
C GLY A 25 13.07 -24.60 15.52
N GLU A 26 13.21 -25.68 14.75
CA GLU A 26 13.68 -25.63 13.36
C GLU A 26 12.76 -24.83 12.45
N SER A 27 11.43 -25.09 12.49
CA SER A 27 10.48 -24.44 11.57
C SER A 27 9.10 -24.26 12.19
N ALA A 28 8.65 -23.00 12.25
CA ALA A 28 7.28 -22.65 12.69
C ALA A 28 6.19 -23.26 11.79
N ARG A 29 6.50 -23.51 10.50
CA ARG A 29 5.57 -24.13 9.56
C ARG A 29 5.40 -25.63 9.85
N ARG A 30 6.49 -26.32 10.17
CA ARG A 30 6.48 -27.75 10.53
C ARG A 30 5.82 -27.96 11.89
N ALA A 31 6.16 -27.10 12.85
CA ALA A 31 5.54 -27.05 14.18
C ALA A 31 4.00 -26.97 14.12
N ARG A 32 3.43 -26.19 13.20
CA ARG A 32 1.98 -26.07 13.03
C ARG A 32 1.31 -27.28 12.38
N LYS A 33 2.03 -28.02 11.52
CA LYS A 33 1.46 -29.12 10.74
C LYS A 33 1.47 -30.44 11.53
N GLU A 34 2.47 -30.62 12.39
CA GLU A 34 2.65 -31.83 13.18
C GLU A 34 2.03 -31.68 14.57
N ARG A 35 1.12 -32.60 14.94
CA ARG A 35 0.50 -32.63 16.26
C ARG A 35 1.57 -32.96 17.31
N ASN A 36 1.64 -32.20 18.41
CA ASN A 36 2.58 -32.49 19.48
C ASN A 36 2.13 -33.74 20.25
N THR A 37 2.87 -34.83 20.13
CA THR A 37 2.67 -36.09 20.88
C THR A 37 3.77 -36.32 21.92
N GLY A 38 4.59 -35.30 22.21
CA GLY A 38 5.68 -35.38 23.17
C GLY A 38 5.22 -35.32 24.63
N ALA A 39 6.16 -35.50 25.55
CA ALA A 39 5.92 -35.48 27.00
C ALA A 39 5.51 -34.11 27.57
N MET A 40 5.60 -33.05 26.76
CA MET A 40 5.17 -31.70 27.10
C MET A 40 4.27 -31.17 25.98
N THR A 41 3.10 -30.66 26.33
CA THR A 41 2.18 -30.05 25.35
C THR A 41 2.64 -28.65 24.97
N ASP A 42 2.18 -28.15 23.81
CA ASP A 42 2.52 -26.79 23.36
C ASP A 42 1.97 -25.71 24.33
N GLU A 43 0.91 -26.02 25.10
CA GLU A 43 0.30 -25.14 26.10
C GLU A 43 1.14 -25.00 27.39
N ASP A 44 1.94 -26.01 27.73
CA ASP A 44 2.78 -26.01 28.94
C ASP A 44 4.02 -25.10 28.82
N VAL A 45 4.42 -24.79 27.58
CA VAL A 45 5.71 -24.14 27.24
C VAL A 45 5.90 -22.80 27.95
N PRO A 46 4.93 -21.86 28.00
CA PRO A 46 5.12 -20.58 28.67
C PRO A 46 5.40 -20.75 30.17
N ALA A 47 4.75 -21.73 30.82
CA ALA A 47 4.98 -22.02 32.22
C ALA A 47 6.37 -22.65 32.44
N ARG A 48 6.78 -23.59 31.58
CA ARG A 48 8.10 -24.23 31.67
C ARG A 48 9.24 -23.27 31.41
N TYR A 49 9.09 -22.40 30.41
CA TYR A 49 10.06 -21.35 30.11
C TYR A 49 10.30 -20.43 31.31
N ARG A 50 9.22 -19.96 31.97
CA ARG A 50 9.34 -19.16 33.20
C ARG A 50 10.07 -19.91 34.31
N ARG A 51 9.81 -21.21 34.49
CA ARG A 51 10.51 -22.05 35.48
C ARG A 51 12.00 -22.19 35.17
N ILE A 52 12.38 -22.36 33.90
CA ILE A 52 13.78 -22.40 33.47
C ILE A 52 14.49 -21.08 33.78
N CYS A 53 13.83 -19.93 33.53
CA CYS A 53 14.37 -18.63 33.90
C CYS A 53 14.58 -18.49 35.42
N GLN A 54 13.61 -18.96 36.22
CA GLN A 54 13.73 -18.97 37.68
C GLN A 54 14.87 -19.88 38.17
N GLN A 55 15.00 -21.06 37.57
CA GLN A 55 16.06 -22.04 37.86
C GLN A 55 17.45 -21.49 37.48
N LEU A 56 17.57 -20.80 36.34
CA LEU A 56 18.80 -20.12 35.94
C LEU A 56 19.20 -19.01 36.92
N ALA A 57 18.23 -18.17 37.32
CA ALA A 57 18.47 -17.13 38.32
C ALA A 57 18.93 -17.71 39.66
N LEU A 58 18.28 -18.80 40.12
CA LEU A 58 18.64 -19.49 41.35
C LEU A 58 20.03 -20.15 41.27
N ALA A 59 20.36 -20.79 40.14
CA ALA A 59 21.65 -21.43 39.92
C ALA A 59 22.81 -20.41 39.95
N ARG A 60 22.60 -19.24 39.34
CA ARG A 60 23.55 -18.12 39.38
C ARG A 60 23.72 -17.56 40.79
N ALA A 61 22.62 -17.29 41.50
CA ALA A 61 22.65 -16.73 42.85
C ALA A 61 23.34 -17.66 43.86
N ARG A 62 23.27 -18.98 43.65
CA ARG A 62 23.90 -19.98 44.53
C ARG A 62 25.33 -20.37 44.11
N GLY A 63 25.85 -19.83 43.02
CA GLY A 63 27.18 -20.17 42.53
C GLY A 63 27.34 -21.65 42.13
N TYR A 64 26.31 -22.24 41.52
CA TYR A 64 26.43 -23.59 40.96
C TYR A 64 27.43 -23.63 39.79
N SER A 65 27.89 -24.83 39.44
CA SER A 65 28.94 -25.02 38.44
C SER A 65 28.58 -24.40 37.08
N PRO A 66 29.57 -23.92 36.31
CA PRO A 66 29.36 -23.34 34.99
C PRO A 66 28.53 -24.25 34.06
N VAL A 67 28.78 -25.56 34.10
CA VAL A 67 28.06 -26.56 33.29
C VAL A 67 26.53 -26.48 33.48
N VAL A 68 26.05 -26.30 34.70
CA VAL A 68 24.60 -26.22 34.98
C VAL A 68 24.04 -24.87 34.51
N VAL A 69 24.78 -23.79 34.78
CA VAL A 69 24.39 -22.43 34.40
C VAL A 69 24.32 -22.29 32.88
N ASP A 70 25.32 -22.77 32.16
CA ASP A 70 25.40 -22.71 30.71
C ASP A 70 24.30 -23.52 30.04
N ARG A 71 23.99 -24.71 30.56
CA ARG A 71 22.87 -25.51 30.07
C ARG A 71 21.53 -24.78 30.21
N LEU A 72 21.25 -24.23 31.39
CA LEU A 72 20.01 -23.49 31.64
C LEU A 72 19.93 -22.21 30.81
N GLN A 73 21.06 -21.55 30.60
CA GLN A 73 21.17 -20.37 29.73
C GLN A 73 20.88 -20.72 28.27
N ALA A 74 21.43 -21.82 27.76
CA ALA A 74 21.16 -22.29 26.40
C ALA A 74 19.67 -22.63 26.19
N LEU A 75 19.06 -23.36 27.13
CA LEU A 75 17.62 -23.67 27.08
C LEU A 75 16.76 -22.40 27.12
N MET A 76 17.13 -21.42 27.94
CA MET A 76 16.44 -20.13 28.00
C MET A 76 16.59 -19.35 26.70
N GLN A 77 17.78 -19.26 26.11
CA GLN A 77 18.00 -18.53 24.86
C GLN A 77 17.25 -19.16 23.69
N GLN A 78 17.30 -20.49 23.56
CA GLN A 78 16.57 -21.22 22.52
C GLN A 78 15.06 -21.09 22.72
N GLY A 79 14.58 -21.24 23.95
CA GLY A 79 13.17 -21.03 24.30
C GLY A 79 12.68 -19.63 23.96
N HIS A 80 13.49 -18.61 24.20
CA HIS A 80 13.17 -17.23 23.85
C HIS A 80 12.99 -17.06 22.33
N GLY A 81 13.91 -17.61 21.53
CA GLY A 81 13.85 -17.54 20.07
C GLY A 81 12.62 -18.20 19.46
N VAL A 82 12.09 -19.25 20.09
CA VAL A 82 10.86 -19.93 19.62
C VAL A 82 9.60 -19.22 20.10
N LEU A 83 9.52 -18.83 21.38
CA LEU A 83 8.33 -18.19 21.97
C LEU A 83 8.08 -16.78 21.43
N TYR A 84 9.14 -16.02 21.17
CA TYR A 84 9.06 -14.64 20.70
C TYR A 84 9.41 -14.50 19.21
N ARG A 85 9.31 -15.58 18.44
CA ARG A 85 9.53 -15.56 17.00
C ARG A 85 8.52 -14.64 16.33
N THR A 86 8.99 -13.66 15.56
CA THR A 86 8.12 -12.82 14.73
C THR A 86 7.30 -13.72 13.79
N PRO A 87 5.96 -13.62 13.79
CA PRO A 87 5.14 -14.38 12.86
C PRO A 87 5.57 -14.10 11.41
N ALA A 88 5.66 -15.14 10.59
CA ALA A 88 5.96 -14.96 9.17
C ALA A 88 4.93 -14.02 8.52
N PRO A 89 5.34 -13.13 7.59
CA PRO A 89 4.42 -12.25 6.89
C PRO A 89 3.34 -13.07 6.19
N ARG A 90 2.08 -12.80 6.54
CA ARG A 90 0.93 -13.49 5.96
C ARG A 90 0.56 -12.83 4.63
N TRP A 91 1.31 -13.12 3.57
CA TRP A 91 1.02 -12.64 2.21
C TRP A 91 -0.43 -12.89 1.78
N GLN A 92 -1.05 -13.97 2.29
CA GLN A 92 -2.48 -14.25 2.12
C GLN A 92 -3.40 -13.12 2.61
N ARG A 93 -3.04 -12.44 3.71
CA ARG A 93 -3.81 -11.29 4.22
C ARG A 93 -3.68 -10.07 3.33
N ALA A 94 -2.47 -9.81 2.81
CA ALA A 94 -2.27 -8.71 1.86
C ALA A 94 -3.04 -8.95 0.56
N ALA A 95 -3.01 -10.18 0.04
CA ALA A 95 -3.79 -10.59 -1.12
C ALA A 95 -5.30 -10.49 -0.87
N ARG A 96 -5.80 -10.98 0.29
CA ARG A 96 -7.22 -10.84 0.68
C ARG A 96 -7.62 -9.37 0.78
N PHE A 97 -6.79 -8.54 1.41
CA PHE A 97 -7.03 -7.12 1.51
C PHE A 97 -7.17 -6.48 0.13
N LEU A 98 -6.21 -6.70 -0.77
CA LEU A 98 -6.23 -6.10 -2.10
C LEU A 98 -7.37 -6.64 -2.96
N LEU A 99 -7.59 -7.95 -3.00
CA LEU A 99 -8.56 -8.57 -3.92
C LEU A 99 -10.01 -8.52 -3.42
N ALA A 100 -10.22 -8.44 -2.10
CA ALA A 100 -11.56 -8.49 -1.51
C ALA A 100 -11.88 -7.25 -0.66
N ASP A 101 -11.09 -6.95 0.36
CA ASP A 101 -11.48 -5.95 1.36
C ASP A 101 -11.43 -4.51 0.82
N PHE A 102 -10.40 -4.19 0.04
CA PHE A 102 -10.22 -2.88 -0.58
C PHE A 102 -11.35 -2.52 -1.55
N PRO A 103 -11.71 -3.35 -2.56
CA PRO A 103 -12.82 -3.01 -3.46
C PRO A 103 -14.18 -3.00 -2.72
N ARG A 104 -14.37 -3.85 -1.70
CA ARG A 104 -15.56 -3.74 -0.80
C ARG A 104 -15.59 -2.39 -0.08
N LEU A 105 -14.45 -1.93 0.43
CA LEU A 105 -14.34 -0.66 1.13
C LEU A 105 -14.63 0.53 0.20
N VAL A 106 -14.08 0.53 -1.02
CA VAL A 106 -14.37 1.54 -2.04
C VAL A 106 -15.88 1.60 -2.32
N ARG A 107 -16.53 0.45 -2.53
CA ARG A 107 -17.98 0.40 -2.79
C ARG A 107 -18.83 0.82 -1.60
N SER A 108 -18.38 0.56 -0.37
CA SER A 108 -19.07 1.03 0.84
C SER A 108 -19.09 2.57 0.94
N GLU A 109 -18.20 3.24 0.22
CA GLU A 109 -18.05 4.68 0.19
C GLU A 109 -18.43 5.30 -1.18
N ALA A 110 -19.21 4.58 -2.00
CA ALA A 110 -19.51 4.92 -3.40
C ALA A 110 -20.01 6.36 -3.61
N GLY A 111 -20.83 6.90 -2.71
CA GLY A 111 -21.32 8.29 -2.82
C GLY A 111 -20.17 9.31 -2.84
N CYS A 112 -19.21 9.18 -1.92
CA CYS A 112 -18.02 10.04 -1.90
C CYS A 112 -17.12 9.78 -3.12
N MET A 113 -17.02 8.54 -3.58
CA MET A 113 -16.22 8.19 -4.76
C MET A 113 -16.79 8.81 -6.04
N VAL A 114 -18.12 8.81 -6.21
CA VAL A 114 -18.79 9.44 -7.35
C VAL A 114 -18.60 10.95 -7.33
N VAL A 115 -18.78 11.60 -6.18
CA VAL A 115 -18.55 13.05 -6.06
C VAL A 115 -17.10 13.40 -6.40
N ALA A 116 -16.13 12.63 -5.89
CA ALA A 116 -14.72 12.82 -6.21
C ALA A 116 -14.44 12.61 -7.72
N ALA A 117 -15.03 11.57 -8.33
CA ALA A 117 -14.87 11.29 -9.75
C ALA A 117 -15.41 12.45 -10.59
N VAL A 118 -16.60 12.96 -10.29
CA VAL A 118 -17.17 14.11 -11.00
C VAL A 118 -16.31 15.35 -10.80
N ALA A 119 -15.89 15.65 -9.57
CA ALA A 119 -15.05 16.82 -9.26
C ALA A 119 -13.69 16.81 -9.99
N PHE A 120 -13.19 15.63 -10.34
CA PHE A 120 -11.96 15.47 -11.12
C PHE A 120 -12.20 15.43 -12.63
N VAL A 121 -13.10 14.55 -13.09
CA VAL A 121 -13.32 14.27 -14.52
C VAL A 121 -14.00 15.43 -15.23
N PHE A 122 -14.97 16.09 -14.58
CA PHE A 122 -15.68 17.21 -15.20
C PHE A 122 -14.75 18.37 -15.61
N PRO A 123 -13.93 18.96 -14.71
CA PRO A 123 -13.01 20.03 -15.13
C PRO A 123 -11.95 19.55 -16.12
N LEU A 124 -11.50 18.30 -16.04
CA LEU A 124 -10.57 17.72 -17.01
C LEU A 124 -11.14 17.73 -18.43
N VAL A 125 -12.32 17.14 -18.60
CA VAL A 125 -12.99 17.05 -19.91
C VAL A 125 -13.38 18.45 -20.39
N LEU A 126 -13.90 19.30 -19.50
CA LEU A 126 -14.24 20.67 -19.83
C LEU A 126 -13.03 21.43 -20.38
N MET A 127 -11.89 21.36 -19.69
CA MET A 127 -10.67 22.06 -20.14
C MET A 127 -10.11 21.50 -21.44
N PHE A 128 -10.10 20.17 -21.58
CA PHE A 128 -9.68 19.53 -22.82
C PHE A 128 -10.49 20.03 -24.02
N VAL A 129 -11.83 20.03 -23.90
CA VAL A 129 -12.76 20.48 -24.95
C VAL A 129 -12.63 21.98 -25.21
N LEU A 130 -12.53 22.81 -24.16
CA LEU A 130 -12.39 24.25 -24.32
C LEU A 130 -11.13 24.61 -25.10
N LEU A 131 -10.01 23.93 -24.87
CA LEU A 131 -8.78 24.20 -25.64
C LEU A 131 -8.85 23.74 -27.09
N GLN A 132 -9.71 22.77 -27.43
CA GLN A 132 -9.97 22.44 -28.85
C GLN A 132 -10.73 23.57 -29.55
N LEU A 133 -11.54 24.34 -28.82
CA LEU A 133 -12.36 25.42 -29.36
C LEU A 133 -11.67 26.80 -29.29
N ARG A 134 -10.85 27.02 -28.27
CA ARG A 134 -10.17 28.28 -27.95
C ARG A 134 -8.76 28.02 -27.41
N PRO A 135 -7.79 27.77 -28.30
CA PRO A 135 -6.42 27.41 -27.90
C PRO A 135 -5.73 28.46 -27.03
N GLU A 136 -6.07 29.74 -27.20
CA GLU A 136 -5.51 30.87 -26.45
C GLU A 136 -5.78 30.81 -24.94
N LEU A 137 -6.78 30.03 -24.50
CA LEU A 137 -7.11 29.85 -23.09
C LEU A 137 -5.97 29.20 -22.29
N VAL A 138 -5.04 28.51 -22.95
CA VAL A 138 -3.87 27.91 -22.28
C VAL A 138 -3.08 28.96 -21.49
N TYR A 139 -2.90 30.17 -22.02
CA TYR A 139 -2.16 31.25 -21.38
C TYR A 139 -2.91 31.94 -20.23
N SER A 140 -4.20 31.63 -20.06
CA SER A 140 -4.97 32.04 -18.87
C SER A 140 -4.77 31.08 -17.69
N LEU A 141 -4.19 29.90 -17.93
CA LEU A 141 -4.09 28.81 -16.97
C LEU A 141 -2.65 28.37 -16.68
N ALA A 142 -1.75 28.58 -17.64
CA ALA A 142 -0.32 28.28 -17.54
C ALA A 142 0.50 29.46 -18.05
N SER A 143 1.67 29.70 -17.44
CA SER A 143 2.60 30.72 -17.93
C SER A 143 3.24 30.30 -19.26
N PRO A 144 3.73 31.24 -20.08
CA PRO A 144 4.43 30.91 -21.32
C PRO A 144 5.58 29.92 -21.12
N GLU A 145 6.30 30.00 -20.00
CA GLU A 145 7.39 29.09 -19.66
C GLU A 145 6.89 27.66 -19.38
N GLN A 146 5.74 27.53 -18.70
CA GLN A 146 5.12 26.22 -18.45
C GLN A 146 4.62 25.59 -19.75
N VAL A 147 3.99 26.38 -20.62
CA VAL A 147 3.53 25.92 -21.94
C VAL A 147 4.72 25.42 -22.77
N ALA A 148 5.79 26.21 -22.87
CA ALA A 148 6.99 25.81 -23.60
C ALA A 148 7.65 24.54 -23.00
N MET A 149 7.57 24.34 -21.68
CA MET A 149 8.06 23.13 -21.04
C MET A 149 7.23 21.89 -21.45
N TYR A 150 5.90 22.00 -21.48
CA TYR A 150 5.02 20.89 -21.91
C TYR A 150 5.23 20.55 -23.39
N GLU A 151 5.35 21.56 -24.25
CA GLU A 151 5.62 21.38 -25.68
C GLU A 151 6.94 20.65 -25.90
N ARG A 152 8.02 21.08 -25.25
CA ARG A 152 9.33 20.43 -25.33
C ARG A 152 9.30 18.97 -24.84
N MET A 153 8.54 18.69 -23.79
CA MET A 153 8.45 17.33 -23.22
C MET A 153 7.81 16.32 -24.19
N TYR A 154 6.92 16.77 -25.08
CA TYR A 154 6.17 15.90 -25.99
C TYR A 154 6.39 16.23 -27.46
N ASP A 155 7.47 16.94 -27.78
CA ASP A 155 7.79 17.30 -29.15
C ASP A 155 8.12 16.04 -29.98
N PRO A 156 7.35 15.71 -31.02
CA PRO A 156 7.61 14.54 -31.86
C PRO A 156 8.88 14.68 -32.70
N SER A 157 9.42 15.89 -32.86
CA SER A 157 10.60 16.19 -33.67
C SER A 157 11.93 16.14 -32.89
N ASP A 158 11.89 16.07 -31.56
CA ASP A 158 13.09 15.99 -30.71
C ASP A 158 13.40 14.52 -30.32
N PRO A 159 14.46 13.90 -30.87
CA PRO A 159 14.82 12.52 -30.56
C PRO A 159 15.31 12.30 -29.12
N GLN A 160 15.74 13.36 -28.41
CA GLN A 160 16.21 13.28 -27.02
C GLN A 160 15.05 13.35 -25.99
N HIS A 161 13.90 13.89 -26.38
CA HIS A 161 12.71 14.05 -25.52
C HIS A 161 11.48 13.30 -26.00
N ALA A 162 11.48 12.78 -27.23
CA ALA A 162 10.52 11.78 -27.66
C ALA A 162 10.63 10.59 -26.68
N LEU A 163 9.65 10.41 -25.80
CA LEU A 163 9.20 9.18 -25.12
C LEU A 163 10.18 8.05 -24.72
N GLY A 164 11.47 8.29 -24.66
CA GLY A 164 12.51 7.27 -24.55
C GLY A 164 13.68 7.83 -23.81
N ARG A 165 13.83 7.44 -22.55
CA ARG A 165 15.05 7.69 -21.81
C ARG A 165 15.98 6.50 -21.96
N GLU A 166 17.29 6.75 -21.91
CA GLU A 166 18.23 5.68 -21.65
C GLU A 166 17.89 5.02 -20.31
N SER A 167 17.83 3.68 -20.30
CA SER A 167 17.40 2.84 -19.18
C SER A 167 18.16 3.06 -17.87
N GLY A 168 19.26 3.83 -17.89
CA GLY A 168 20.05 4.17 -16.71
C GLY A 168 19.32 5.05 -15.67
N THR A 169 18.23 5.74 -16.05
CA THR A 169 17.52 6.68 -15.14
C THR A 169 16.19 6.16 -14.61
N ASP A 170 15.71 4.99 -15.06
CA ASP A 170 14.36 4.49 -14.75
C ASP A 170 14.12 4.28 -13.26
N TRP A 171 15.12 3.77 -12.53
CA TRP A 171 15.02 3.56 -11.07
C TRP A 171 14.93 4.87 -10.29
N GLN A 172 15.66 5.91 -10.70
CA GLN A 172 15.56 7.23 -10.07
C GLN A 172 14.17 7.82 -10.31
N MET A 173 13.70 7.74 -11.55
CA MET A 173 12.42 8.31 -11.95
C MET A 173 11.24 7.57 -11.34
N PHE A 174 11.33 6.25 -11.20
CA PHE A 174 10.38 5.46 -10.40
C PHE A 174 10.23 6.03 -8.98
N GLY A 175 11.33 6.36 -8.31
CA GLY A 175 11.31 7.02 -7.00
C GLY A 175 10.64 8.40 -7.02
N VAL A 176 10.92 9.21 -8.05
CA VAL A 176 10.30 10.53 -8.25
C VAL A 176 8.79 10.39 -8.44
N TYR A 177 8.34 9.48 -9.30
CA TYR A 177 6.92 9.25 -9.57
C TYR A 177 6.17 8.74 -8.34
N ILE A 178 6.77 7.79 -7.59
CA ILE A 178 6.23 7.35 -6.29
C ILE A 178 6.07 8.53 -5.35
N TRP A 179 7.13 9.31 -5.15
CA TRP A 179 7.12 10.43 -4.21
C TRP A 179 6.05 11.45 -4.59
N ASN A 180 6.00 11.85 -5.86
CA ASN A 180 5.06 12.83 -6.36
C ASN A 180 3.62 12.35 -6.18
N ASN A 181 3.30 11.18 -6.71
CA ASN A 181 1.91 10.74 -6.82
C ASN A 181 1.35 10.32 -5.46
N ILE A 182 2.15 9.62 -4.62
CA ILE A 182 1.73 9.29 -3.25
C ILE A 182 1.58 10.55 -2.42
N SER A 183 2.47 11.54 -2.58
CA SER A 183 2.33 12.83 -1.88
C SER A 183 1.03 13.54 -2.26
N ILE A 184 0.67 13.58 -3.55
CA ILE A 184 -0.59 14.15 -4.00
C ILE A 184 -1.77 13.38 -3.41
N GLY A 185 -1.76 12.05 -3.46
CA GLY A 185 -2.82 11.21 -2.89
C GLY A 185 -3.00 11.45 -1.38
N LEU A 186 -1.91 11.45 -0.61
CA LEU A 186 -1.95 11.71 0.84
C LEU A 186 -2.40 13.13 1.16
N LYS A 187 -1.94 14.15 0.43
CA LYS A 187 -2.39 15.54 0.58
C LYS A 187 -3.88 15.68 0.27
N THR A 188 -4.36 15.00 -0.78
CA THR A 188 -5.78 15.00 -1.17
C THR A 188 -6.63 14.41 -0.05
N PHE A 189 -6.23 13.25 0.48
CA PHE A 189 -6.90 12.62 1.61
C PHE A 189 -6.88 13.51 2.87
N ALA A 190 -5.71 14.02 3.25
CA ALA A 190 -5.52 14.85 4.44
C ALA A 190 -6.28 16.18 4.33
N GLY A 191 -6.35 16.78 3.14
CA GLY A 191 -7.15 17.97 2.85
C GLY A 191 -8.64 17.78 3.12
N GLY A 192 -9.11 16.53 3.16
CA GLY A 192 -10.45 16.16 3.64
C GLY A 192 -10.76 16.59 5.07
N LEU A 193 -9.75 16.75 5.94
CA LEU A 193 -9.94 17.23 7.32
C LEU A 193 -10.53 18.65 7.38
N VAL A 194 -10.34 19.45 6.34
CA VAL A 194 -10.96 20.78 6.20
C VAL A 194 -12.38 20.62 5.63
N ALA A 195 -13.20 19.82 6.32
CA ALA A 195 -14.60 19.58 5.98
C ALA A 195 -14.82 19.08 4.52
N GLY A 196 -13.85 18.38 3.94
CA GLY A 196 -13.90 17.86 2.57
C GLY A 196 -13.50 18.85 1.48
N VAL A 197 -13.43 20.16 1.79
CA VAL A 197 -13.13 21.22 0.82
C VAL A 197 -11.73 21.07 0.24
N GLY A 198 -10.74 20.75 1.07
CA GLY A 198 -9.36 20.56 0.59
C GLY A 198 -9.24 19.43 -0.44
N ALA A 199 -9.98 18.33 -0.26
CA ALA A 199 -10.02 17.24 -1.23
C ALA A 199 -10.63 17.69 -2.57
N LEU A 200 -11.73 18.44 -2.55
CA LEU A 200 -12.34 19.00 -3.78
C LEU A 200 -11.41 19.93 -4.53
N VAL A 201 -10.75 20.85 -3.81
CA VAL A 201 -9.81 21.81 -4.41
C VAL A 201 -8.69 21.06 -5.15
N VAL A 202 -8.10 20.04 -4.52
CA VAL A 202 -7.03 19.26 -5.15
C VAL A 202 -7.54 18.50 -6.37
N LEU A 203 -8.70 17.84 -6.30
CA LEU A 203 -9.28 17.12 -7.44
C LEU A 203 -9.59 18.05 -8.61
N ILE A 204 -10.22 19.19 -8.35
CA ILE A 204 -10.59 20.17 -9.38
C ILE A 204 -9.32 20.75 -10.01
N ALA A 205 -8.34 21.15 -9.20
CA ALA A 205 -7.08 21.71 -9.69
C ALA A 205 -6.31 20.70 -10.56
N ASN A 206 -6.25 19.43 -10.16
CA ASN A 206 -5.63 18.38 -10.98
C ASN A 206 -6.42 18.14 -12.27
N GLY A 207 -7.75 18.14 -12.21
CA GLY A 207 -8.59 18.01 -13.40
C GLY A 207 -8.33 19.15 -14.39
N ILE A 208 -8.35 20.41 -13.93
CA ILE A 208 -8.03 21.59 -14.76
C ILE A 208 -6.63 21.46 -15.36
N GLY A 209 -5.62 21.15 -14.54
CA GLY A 209 -4.22 21.06 -14.99
C GLY A 209 -4.01 19.99 -16.06
N ILE A 210 -4.47 18.76 -15.80
CA ILE A 210 -4.37 17.65 -16.76
C ILE A 210 -5.15 17.97 -18.04
N GLY A 211 -6.38 18.46 -17.91
CA GLY A 211 -7.21 18.84 -19.07
C GLY A 211 -6.58 19.94 -19.91
N THR A 212 -5.91 20.90 -19.28
CA THR A 212 -5.17 21.99 -19.97
C THR A 212 -3.99 21.44 -20.76
N VAL A 213 -3.14 20.62 -20.12
CA VAL A 213 -1.96 20.03 -20.80
C VAL A 213 -2.39 19.13 -21.95
N PHE A 214 -3.37 18.25 -21.71
CA PHE A 214 -3.86 17.32 -22.72
C PHE A 214 -4.55 18.04 -23.87
N GLY A 215 -5.39 19.04 -23.56
CA GLY A 215 -6.08 19.83 -24.56
C GLY A 215 -5.10 20.60 -25.44
N HIS A 216 -4.12 21.27 -24.83
CA HIS A 216 -3.11 22.05 -25.54
C HIS A 216 -2.27 21.18 -26.47
N LEU A 217 -1.67 20.11 -25.94
CA LEU A 217 -0.82 19.22 -26.72
C LEU A 217 -1.60 18.51 -27.83
N GLN A 218 -2.85 18.12 -27.59
CA GLN A 218 -3.71 17.59 -28.65
C GLN A 218 -3.94 18.63 -29.76
N GLN A 219 -4.20 19.89 -29.39
CA GLN A 219 -4.55 20.96 -30.32
C GLN A 219 -3.38 21.31 -31.26
N ILE A 220 -2.15 21.34 -30.74
CA ILE A 220 -0.94 21.63 -31.53
C ILE A 220 -0.38 20.41 -32.29
N GLY A 221 -1.03 19.24 -32.18
CA GLY A 221 -0.62 18.00 -32.86
C GLY A 221 0.39 17.14 -32.10
N TYR A 222 0.72 17.48 -30.85
CA TYR A 222 1.66 16.76 -29.98
C TYR A 222 0.95 15.71 -29.09
N GLY A 223 -0.33 15.43 -29.37
CA GLY A 223 -1.14 14.51 -28.57
C GLY A 223 -0.68 13.06 -28.64
N ASP A 224 -0.25 12.56 -29.80
CA ASP A 224 0.10 11.14 -29.96
C ASP A 224 1.23 10.68 -29.01
N PRO A 225 2.37 11.42 -28.88
CA PRO A 225 3.36 11.11 -27.86
C PRO A 225 2.78 11.10 -26.44
N LEU A 226 2.03 12.12 -26.07
CA LEU A 226 1.41 12.23 -24.74
C LEU A 226 0.50 11.03 -24.43
N TRP A 227 -0.43 10.70 -25.32
CA TRP A 227 -1.39 9.61 -25.09
C TRP A 227 -0.68 8.26 -24.98
N ARG A 228 0.34 8.01 -25.81
CA ARG A 228 1.14 6.78 -25.75
C ARG A 228 1.92 6.66 -24.45
N PHE A 229 2.40 7.77 -23.90
CA PHE A 229 3.04 7.79 -22.58
C PHE A 229 2.04 7.45 -21.48
N VAL A 230 0.91 8.18 -21.44
CA VAL A 230 0.04 8.18 -20.27
C VAL A 230 -0.88 6.96 -20.19
N CYS A 231 -1.29 6.40 -21.35
CA CYS A 231 -2.34 5.38 -21.39
C CYS A 231 -2.06 4.13 -20.52
N GLY A 232 -0.80 3.75 -20.33
CA GLY A 232 -0.45 2.55 -19.56
C GLY A 232 -0.69 2.69 -18.06
N HIS A 233 -0.31 3.83 -17.47
CA HIS A 233 -0.37 4.03 -16.02
C HIS A 233 -1.63 4.78 -15.55
N ALA A 234 -2.29 5.52 -16.44
CA ALA A 234 -3.53 6.26 -16.15
C ALA A 234 -4.65 5.45 -15.46
N PRO A 235 -4.92 4.17 -15.81
CA PRO A 235 -5.96 3.39 -15.12
C PRO A 235 -5.75 3.30 -13.61
N PHE A 236 -4.49 3.25 -13.18
CA PHE A 236 -4.13 3.16 -11.78
C PHE A 236 -4.01 4.55 -11.15
N GLU A 237 -3.31 5.48 -11.79
CA GLU A 237 -3.04 6.80 -11.23
C GLU A 237 -4.32 7.64 -11.07
N LEU A 238 -5.09 7.80 -12.14
CA LEU A 238 -6.29 8.65 -12.12
C LEU A 238 -7.35 8.08 -11.18
N THR A 239 -7.51 6.75 -11.19
CA THR A 239 -8.42 6.07 -10.27
C THR A 239 -7.95 6.24 -8.82
N ALA A 240 -6.65 6.08 -8.54
CA ALA A 240 -6.11 6.25 -7.20
C ALA A 240 -6.29 7.68 -6.67
N LEU A 241 -6.12 8.71 -7.52
CA LEU A 241 -6.38 10.10 -7.16
C LEU A 241 -7.86 10.32 -6.78
N VAL A 242 -8.78 9.80 -7.60
CA VAL A 242 -10.22 9.86 -7.30
C VAL A 242 -10.55 9.14 -5.99
N LEU A 243 -9.99 7.96 -5.75
CA LEU A 243 -10.21 7.20 -4.51
C LEU A 243 -9.64 7.91 -3.27
N ALA A 244 -8.47 8.54 -3.39
CA ALA A 244 -7.89 9.35 -2.33
C ALA A 244 -8.77 10.58 -2.01
N GLY A 245 -9.29 11.22 -3.06
CA GLY A 245 -10.28 12.28 -2.96
C GLY A 245 -11.56 11.84 -2.26
N GLY A 246 -12.15 10.72 -2.69
CA GLY A 246 -13.35 10.17 -2.06
C GLY A 246 -13.14 9.79 -0.60
N ALA A 247 -11.98 9.24 -0.24
CA ALA A 247 -11.60 8.99 1.15
C ALA A 247 -11.52 10.30 1.96
N GLY A 248 -10.94 11.36 1.39
CA GLY A 248 -10.89 12.69 2.00
C GLY A 248 -12.29 13.31 2.18
N LEU A 249 -13.18 13.17 1.19
CA LEU A 249 -14.57 13.62 1.28
C LEU A 249 -15.33 12.88 2.38
N ARG A 250 -15.13 11.57 2.53
CA ARG A 250 -15.74 10.81 3.63
C ARG A 250 -15.24 11.31 4.99
N LEU A 251 -13.96 11.62 5.11
CA LEU A 251 -13.38 12.19 6.34
C LEU A 251 -14.01 13.54 6.68
N GLY A 252 -14.15 14.43 5.68
CA GLY A 252 -14.82 15.72 5.82
C GLY A 252 -16.30 15.61 6.16
N LEU A 253 -17.01 14.65 5.54
CA LEU A 253 -18.42 14.39 5.83
C LEU A 253 -18.62 13.89 7.27
N ALA A 254 -17.72 13.05 7.79
CA ALA A 254 -17.75 12.62 9.19
C ALA A 254 -17.59 13.81 10.16
N LEU A 255 -16.85 14.85 9.76
CA LEU A 255 -16.73 16.08 10.55
C LEU A 255 -18.02 16.91 10.48
N ILE A 256 -18.59 17.13 9.30
CA ILE A 256 -19.78 17.99 9.09
C ILE A 256 -21.05 17.32 9.65
N ALA A 257 -21.26 16.06 9.31
CA ALA A 257 -22.48 15.29 9.57
C ALA A 257 -22.12 13.94 10.24
N PRO A 258 -21.74 13.94 11.53
CA PRO A 258 -21.29 12.74 12.25
C PRO A 258 -22.41 11.73 12.58
N GLY A 259 -23.66 12.06 12.27
CA GLY A 259 -24.83 11.24 12.60
C GLY A 259 -25.01 11.13 14.12
N ARG A 260 -25.05 9.90 14.64
CA ARG A 260 -25.25 9.60 16.07
C ARG A 260 -23.96 9.60 16.90
N HIS A 261 -22.81 9.78 16.25
CA HIS A 261 -21.51 9.79 16.92
C HIS A 261 -21.11 11.21 17.32
N ARG A 262 -20.24 11.34 18.34
CA ARG A 262 -19.51 12.59 18.55
C ARG A 262 -18.56 12.81 17.36
N ARG A 263 -18.26 14.06 17.03
CA ARG A 263 -17.38 14.40 15.88
C ARG A 263 -16.03 13.70 15.94
N ILE A 264 -15.42 13.61 17.12
CA ILE A 264 -14.12 12.94 17.32
C ILE A 264 -14.25 11.43 17.04
N ASP A 265 -15.30 10.79 17.56
CA ASP A 265 -15.55 9.36 17.35
C ASP A 265 -15.83 9.06 15.87
N ALA A 266 -16.65 9.89 15.22
CA ALA A 266 -16.94 9.79 13.79
C ALA A 266 -15.66 9.96 12.95
N LEU A 267 -14.80 10.90 13.31
CA LEU A 267 -13.54 11.15 12.64
C LEU A 267 -12.56 9.99 12.82
N ALA A 268 -12.49 9.38 14.01
CA ALA A 268 -11.65 8.20 14.25
C ALA A 268 -12.10 7.01 13.40
N ILE A 269 -13.42 6.75 13.33
CA ILE A 269 -14.00 5.68 12.50
C ILE A 269 -13.72 5.95 11.00
N ALA A 270 -13.99 7.17 10.53
CA ALA A 270 -13.76 7.55 9.15
C ALA A 270 -12.27 7.56 8.80
N GLY A 271 -11.40 7.97 9.73
CA GLY A 271 -9.95 7.96 9.59
C GLY A 271 -9.38 6.55 9.49
N ALA A 272 -9.88 5.60 10.29
CA ALA A 272 -9.47 4.20 10.19
C ALA A 272 -9.86 3.57 8.84
N LYS A 273 -11.06 3.87 8.34
CA LYS A 273 -11.47 3.48 6.98
C LYS A 273 -10.61 4.17 5.91
N GLY A 274 -10.40 5.47 6.05
CA GLY A 274 -9.59 6.29 5.16
C GLY A 274 -8.16 5.79 5.05
N ALA A 275 -7.52 5.43 6.17
CA ALA A 275 -6.18 4.86 6.18
C ALA A 275 -6.09 3.54 5.40
N ARG A 276 -7.11 2.68 5.51
CA ARG A 276 -7.20 1.45 4.69
C ARG A 276 -7.39 1.78 3.20
N LEU A 277 -8.22 2.75 2.85
CA LEU A 277 -8.35 3.22 1.47
C LEU A 277 -7.01 3.75 0.93
N CYS A 278 -6.31 4.58 1.70
CA CYS A 278 -4.99 5.11 1.35
C CYS A 278 -3.95 4.01 1.13
N LEU A 279 -4.05 2.89 1.84
CA LEU A 279 -3.17 1.73 1.65
C LEU A 279 -3.35 1.09 0.26
N GLY A 280 -4.59 0.93 -0.19
CA GLY A 280 -4.88 0.45 -1.55
C GLY A 280 -4.57 1.48 -2.62
N VAL A 281 -4.82 2.78 -2.37
CA VAL A 281 -4.40 3.89 -3.24
C VAL A 281 -2.89 3.88 -3.43
N ALA A 282 -2.11 3.76 -2.35
CA ALA A 282 -0.65 3.70 -2.43
C ALA A 282 -0.17 2.51 -3.27
N PHE A 283 -0.82 1.34 -3.15
CA PHE A 283 -0.53 0.20 -4.02
C PHE A 283 -0.82 0.50 -5.49
N MET A 284 -1.97 1.12 -5.81
CA MET A 284 -2.30 1.52 -7.18
C MET A 284 -1.27 2.52 -7.74
N LEU A 285 -0.86 3.52 -6.95
CA LEU A 285 0.14 4.50 -7.36
C LEU A 285 1.53 3.89 -7.55
N LEU A 286 1.89 2.89 -6.75
CA LEU A 286 3.12 2.13 -6.94
C LEU A 286 3.12 1.38 -8.27
N VAL A 287 2.00 0.75 -8.62
CA VAL A 287 1.82 0.07 -9.92
C VAL A 287 1.85 1.10 -11.06
N ALA A 288 1.19 2.25 -10.89
CA ALA A 288 1.23 3.34 -11.88
C ALA A 288 2.66 3.82 -12.13
N ALA A 289 3.40 4.15 -11.08
CA ALA A 289 4.80 4.60 -11.17
C ALA A 289 5.71 3.55 -11.82
N PHE A 290 5.46 2.27 -11.57
CA PHE A 290 6.22 1.19 -12.22
C PHE A 290 5.95 1.16 -13.72
N ILE A 291 4.68 1.20 -14.13
CA ILE A 291 4.30 1.25 -15.54
C ILE A 291 4.82 2.54 -16.20
N GLU A 292 4.82 3.66 -15.49
CA GLU A 292 5.36 4.94 -15.97
C GLU A 292 6.88 4.86 -16.22
N ALA A 293 7.63 4.37 -15.24
CA ALA A 293 9.08 4.31 -15.30
C ALA A 293 9.62 3.31 -16.33
N PHE A 294 8.99 2.14 -16.46
CA PHE A 294 9.55 1.02 -17.23
C PHE A 294 8.81 0.71 -18.54
N TRP A 295 7.52 1.03 -18.66
CA TRP A 295 6.74 0.71 -19.87
C TRP A 295 6.40 1.94 -20.69
N SER A 296 5.96 3.01 -20.03
CA SER A 296 5.51 4.24 -20.69
C SER A 296 6.68 4.92 -21.42
N SER A 297 7.86 4.87 -20.80
CA SER A 297 9.16 5.31 -21.32
C SER A 297 9.76 4.43 -22.43
N THR A 298 9.15 3.29 -22.78
CA THR A 298 9.67 2.43 -23.85
C THR A 298 9.08 2.84 -25.19
N GLN A 299 9.90 3.37 -26.10
CA GLN A 299 9.45 3.78 -27.43
C GLN A 299 9.24 2.65 -28.41
N SER A 300 10.00 1.55 -28.28
CA SER A 300 9.97 0.43 -29.22
C SER A 300 8.61 -0.31 -29.24
N ILE A 301 7.75 -0.06 -28.26
CA ILE A 301 6.43 -0.67 -28.16
C ILE A 301 5.44 0.09 -29.08
N PRO A 302 4.82 -0.60 -30.06
CA PRO A 302 3.86 0.01 -30.97
C PRO A 302 2.65 0.60 -30.25
N ALA A 303 2.10 1.69 -30.80
CA ALA A 303 0.94 2.39 -30.25
C ALA A 303 -0.26 1.48 -30.00
N VAL A 304 -0.56 0.60 -30.96
CA VAL A 304 -1.67 -0.36 -30.88
C VAL A 304 -1.53 -1.26 -29.65
N VAL A 305 -0.30 -1.69 -29.33
CA VAL A 305 -0.03 -2.50 -28.13
C VAL A 305 -0.25 -1.67 -26.87
N LYS A 306 0.28 -0.45 -26.79
CA LYS A 306 0.09 0.44 -25.63
C LYS A 306 -1.40 0.71 -25.35
N TYR A 307 -2.17 1.05 -26.39
CA TYR A 307 -3.62 1.31 -26.25
C TYR A 307 -4.42 0.05 -25.92
N SER A 308 -4.07 -1.11 -26.51
CA SER A 308 -4.74 -2.39 -26.18
C SER A 308 -4.51 -2.78 -24.72
N VAL A 309 -3.26 -2.67 -24.26
CA VAL A 309 -2.91 -2.92 -22.85
C VAL A 309 -3.63 -1.94 -21.94
N SER A 310 -3.67 -0.65 -22.29
CA SER A 310 -4.43 0.37 -21.54
C SER A 310 -5.91 -0.01 -21.39
N GLY A 311 -6.56 -0.44 -22.47
CA GLY A 311 -7.96 -0.88 -22.43
C GLY A 311 -8.19 -2.09 -21.52
N VAL A 312 -7.27 -3.05 -21.54
CA VAL A 312 -7.29 -4.20 -20.62
C VAL A 312 -7.11 -3.74 -19.18
N LEU A 313 -6.15 -2.87 -18.89
CA LEU A 313 -5.87 -2.38 -17.53
C LEU A 313 -7.07 -1.58 -16.97
N TRP A 314 -7.67 -0.69 -17.76
CA TRP A 314 -8.92 -0.01 -17.39
C TRP A 314 -10.03 -1.00 -17.06
N THR A 315 -10.23 -2.01 -17.90
CA THR A 315 -11.24 -3.04 -17.69
C THR A 315 -10.96 -3.83 -16.42
N LEU A 316 -9.71 -4.24 -16.18
CA LEU A 316 -9.32 -4.98 -14.98
C LEU A 316 -9.52 -4.15 -13.71
N VAL A 317 -9.12 -2.88 -13.69
CA VAL A 317 -9.35 -1.97 -12.54
C VAL A 317 -10.84 -1.80 -12.28
N ALA A 318 -11.64 -1.57 -13.34
CA ALA A 318 -13.08 -1.42 -13.21
C ALA A 318 -13.75 -2.70 -12.68
N LEU A 319 -13.41 -3.87 -13.23
CA LEU A 319 -13.93 -5.16 -12.78
C LEU A 319 -13.51 -5.45 -11.34
N TRP A 320 -12.25 -5.20 -10.99
CA TRP A 320 -11.74 -5.39 -9.65
C TRP A 320 -12.49 -4.52 -8.62
N LEU A 321 -12.66 -3.23 -8.88
CA LEU A 321 -13.39 -2.33 -7.99
C LEU A 321 -14.90 -2.65 -7.92
N CYS A 322 -15.51 -3.09 -9.02
CA CYS A 322 -16.94 -3.40 -9.05
C CYS A 322 -17.29 -4.77 -8.45
N PHE A 323 -16.45 -5.79 -8.66
CA PHE A 323 -16.76 -7.19 -8.35
C PHE A 323 -15.85 -7.81 -7.29
N GLY A 324 -14.66 -7.27 -7.04
CA GLY A 324 -13.71 -7.81 -6.07
C GLY A 324 -14.33 -7.99 -4.69
N GLY A 325 -14.14 -9.17 -4.08
CA GLY A 325 -14.70 -9.52 -2.77
C GLY A 325 -16.19 -9.83 -2.72
N ARG A 326 -16.90 -9.90 -3.87
CA ARG A 326 -18.28 -10.42 -3.88
C ARG A 326 -18.28 -11.91 -3.53
N GLY A 327 -19.14 -12.32 -2.59
CA GLY A 327 -19.27 -13.71 -2.17
C GLY A 327 -18.20 -14.22 -1.19
N VAL A 328 -17.26 -13.37 -0.76
CA VAL A 328 -16.29 -13.72 0.29
C VAL A 328 -16.96 -13.56 1.65
N VAL A 329 -17.04 -14.65 2.42
CA VAL A 329 -17.55 -14.64 3.79
C VAL A 329 -16.49 -14.02 4.72
N ASP A 330 -16.93 -13.13 5.60
CA ASP A 330 -16.04 -12.56 6.62
C ASP A 330 -15.60 -13.69 7.57
N GLU A 331 -14.29 -13.88 7.72
CA GLU A 331 -13.78 -14.80 8.75
C GLU A 331 -13.81 -14.02 10.07
N ASP A 332 -14.78 -14.35 10.91
CA ASP A 332 -14.85 -13.88 12.31
C ASP A 332 -13.63 -14.34 13.13
#